data_AF-A0A7J5V637-F1
#
_entry.id   AF-A0A7J5V637-F1
#
_cell.length_a   1.000
_cell.length_b   1.000
_cell.length_c   1.000
_cell.angle_alpha   90.00
_cell.angle_beta   90.00
_cell.angle_gamma   90.00
#
_symmetry.space_group_name_H-M   'P 1'
#
loop_
_entity.id
_entity.type
_entity.pdbx_description
1 polymer ?
#
loop_
_entity_poly.entity_id
_entity_poly.type
_entity_poly.pdbx_seq_one_letter_code
_entity_poly.pdbx_strand_id
1 'polypeptide(L)'
;MRLFIRTKEISPSLILAHEKMLQKTNYSILYNKITTKTVSIPNGTSNIEFDNIYMGKLPDLIVMAMTADTDMAGGYQRNPFNFQHFGVNYLCLKANGEQIPRIALQPNFATKDYIRAYFGVLESLGFDIGPN
;
A
#
# COMPACT_ATOMS: atom_id res chain seq x y z
N MET A 1 -3.31 -11.55 -44.51
CA MET A 1 -3.85 -11.14 -43.19
C MET A 1 -3.58 -9.66 -43.01
N ARG A 2 -4.61 -8.82 -42.77
CA ARG A 2 -4.46 -7.36 -42.61
C ARG A 2 -5.01 -6.95 -41.24
N LEU A 3 -4.21 -6.18 -40.52
CA LEU A 3 -4.56 -5.61 -39.23
C LEU A 3 -5.05 -4.17 -39.45
N PHE A 4 -6.25 -3.86 -38.94
CA PHE A 4 -6.78 -2.50 -38.93
C PHE A 4 -6.72 -1.96 -37.50
N ILE A 5 -6.02 -0.85 -37.31
CA ILE A 5 -5.88 -0.16 -36.02
C ILE A 5 -6.64 1.17 -36.12
N ARG A 6 -7.47 1.47 -35.12
CA ARG A 6 -8.07 2.80 -34.96
C ARG A 6 -7.09 3.70 -34.21
N THR A 7 -6.56 4.72 -34.87
CA THR A 7 -5.84 5.81 -34.23
C THR A 7 -6.79 6.97 -33.94
N LYS A 8 -6.60 7.65 -32.81
CA LYS A 8 -7.28 8.91 -32.49
C LYS A 8 -6.26 10.03 -32.64
N GLU A 9 -6.56 10.99 -33.50
CA GLU A 9 -5.78 12.22 -33.63
C GLU A 9 -6.41 13.32 -32.79
N ILE A 10 -5.57 14.05 -32.06
CA ILE A 10 -6.00 15.20 -31.25
C ILE A 10 -6.11 16.41 -32.18
N SER A 11 -7.18 17.18 -32.08
CA SER A 11 -7.36 18.37 -32.93
C SER A 11 -6.21 19.38 -32.71
N PRO A 12 -5.58 19.91 -33.77
CA PRO A 12 -4.45 20.84 -33.66
C PRO A 12 -4.75 22.09 -32.81
N SER A 13 -6.01 22.56 -32.83
CA SER A 13 -6.47 23.71 -32.04
C SER A 13 -6.31 23.51 -30.53
N LEU A 14 -6.49 22.28 -30.04
CA LEU A 14 -6.35 21.92 -28.63
C LEU A 14 -4.88 21.95 -28.18
N ILE A 15 -3.97 21.51 -29.07
CA ILE A 15 -2.52 21.55 -28.83
C ILE A 15 -2.07 23.00 -28.70
N LEU A 16 -2.47 23.86 -29.65
CA LEU A 16 -2.12 25.29 -29.62
C LEU A 16 -2.71 26.01 -28.40
N ALA A 17 -3.91 25.62 -27.96
CA ALA A 17 -4.54 26.17 -26.76
C ALA A 17 -3.76 25.78 -25.50
N HIS A 18 -3.36 24.51 -25.37
CA HIS A 18 -2.50 24.06 -24.27
C HIS A 18 -1.13 24.74 -24.28
N GLU A 19 -0.49 24.89 -25.45
CA GLU A 19 0.79 25.60 -25.58
C GLU A 19 0.68 27.04 -25.05
N LYS A 20 -0.37 27.77 -25.44
CA LYS A 20 -0.63 29.13 -24.94
C LYS A 20 -0.91 29.17 -23.44
N MET A 21 -1.54 28.16 -22.86
CA MET A 21 -1.74 28.08 -21.41
C MET A 21 -0.42 27.82 -20.67
N LEU A 22 0.39 26.88 -21.17
CA LEU A 22 1.68 26.53 -20.56
C LEU A 22 2.68 27.68 -20.59
N GLN A 23 2.59 28.58 -21.58
CA GLN A 23 3.37 29.82 -21.60
C GLN A 23 3.02 30.81 -20.48
N LYS A 24 1.79 30.75 -19.93
CA LYS A 24 1.31 31.66 -18.88
C LYS A 24 1.32 31.05 -17.48
N THR A 25 1.08 29.75 -17.37
CA THR A 25 0.90 29.06 -16.09
C THR A 25 1.67 27.75 -16.07
N ASN A 26 2.38 27.50 -14.97
CA ASN A 26 3.05 26.23 -14.76
C ASN A 26 2.03 25.09 -14.65
N TYR A 27 2.31 24.00 -15.35
CA TYR A 27 1.52 22.79 -15.25
C TYR A 27 1.84 22.04 -13.96
N SER A 28 0.80 21.66 -13.22
CA SER A 28 0.90 20.84 -12.00
C SER A 28 0.27 19.48 -12.25
N ILE A 29 1.06 18.42 -12.08
CA ILE A 29 0.59 17.04 -12.19
C ILE A 29 0.37 16.50 -10.78
N LEU A 30 -0.84 16.02 -10.50
CA LEU A 30 -1.11 15.27 -9.28
C LEU A 30 -0.50 13.86 -9.44
N TYR A 31 0.27 13.44 -8.46
CA TYR A 31 0.85 12.09 -8.42
C TYR A 31 0.67 11.49 -7.03
N ASN A 32 0.54 10.16 -6.99
CA ASN A 32 0.49 9.42 -5.73
C ASN A 32 1.92 9.20 -5.24
N LYS A 33 2.18 9.59 -3.99
CA LYS A 33 3.48 9.38 -3.34
C LYS A 33 3.40 8.15 -2.45
N ILE A 34 4.23 7.16 -2.73
CA ILE A 34 4.44 6.00 -1.84
C ILE A 34 5.63 6.34 -0.94
N THR A 35 5.48 6.12 0.37
CA THR A 35 6.56 6.34 1.35
C THR A 35 6.66 5.12 2.25
N THR A 36 7.83 4.52 2.32
CA THR A 36 8.10 3.36 3.18
C THR A 36 8.68 3.81 4.51
N LYS A 37 8.21 3.22 5.60
CA LYS A 37 8.74 3.43 6.95
C LYS A 37 9.06 2.07 7.56
N THR A 38 10.28 1.93 8.06
CA THR A 38 10.76 0.69 8.67
C THR A 38 10.76 0.85 10.17
N VAL A 39 10.22 -0.15 10.87
CA VAL A 39 10.25 -0.25 12.32
C VAL A 39 10.79 -1.63 12.70
N SER A 40 11.53 -1.71 13.81
CA SER A 40 12.13 -2.95 14.28
C SER A 40 11.39 -3.46 15.52
N ILE A 41 11.07 -4.75 15.53
CA ILE A 41 10.43 -5.43 16.66
C ILE A 41 11.45 -6.41 17.26
N PRO A 42 11.80 -6.28 18.55
CA PRO A 42 12.68 -7.24 19.21
C PRO A 42 12.08 -8.65 19.27
N ASN A 43 12.94 -9.66 19.28
CA ASN A 43 12.49 -11.04 19.48
C ASN A 43 11.95 -11.21 20.92
N GLY A 44 10.88 -11.98 21.08
CA GLY A 44 10.20 -12.20 22.36
C GLY A 44 9.20 -11.10 22.74
N THR A 45 8.98 -10.09 21.90
CA THR A 45 7.98 -9.06 22.14
C THR A 45 6.56 -9.62 21.99
N SER A 46 5.75 -9.48 23.05
CA SER A 46 4.34 -9.90 23.05
C SER A 46 3.38 -8.81 22.57
N ASN A 47 3.73 -7.54 22.79
CA ASN A 47 2.94 -6.38 22.36
C ASN A 47 3.87 -5.18 22.12
N ILE A 48 3.59 -4.41 21.07
CA ILE A 48 4.29 -3.18 20.73
C ILE A 48 3.32 -2.21 20.05
N GLU A 49 3.40 -0.93 20.42
CA GLU A 49 2.67 0.16 19.80
C GLU A 49 3.67 1.13 19.19
N PHE A 50 3.39 1.57 17.96
CA PHE A 50 4.24 2.50 17.22
C PHE A 50 3.49 3.82 17.05
N ASP A 51 3.90 4.82 17.81
CA ASP A 51 3.31 6.16 17.75
C ASP A 51 3.88 6.99 16.61
N ASN A 52 3.06 7.92 16.09
CA ASN A 52 3.46 8.93 15.11
C ASN A 52 4.18 8.37 13.87
N ILE A 53 3.78 7.18 13.39
CA ILE A 53 4.35 6.58 12.18
C ILE A 53 4.28 7.59 11.02
N TYR A 54 3.13 8.25 10.83
CA TYR A 54 2.97 9.32 9.84
C TYR A 54 2.67 10.65 10.54
N MET A 55 3.37 11.70 10.13
CA MET A 55 3.14 13.08 10.57
C MET A 55 2.61 13.90 9.39
N GLY A 56 1.53 14.65 9.61
CA GLY A 56 0.91 15.49 8.59
C GLY A 56 -0.20 14.78 7.82
N LYS A 57 -0.13 14.79 6.48
CA LYS A 57 -1.16 14.17 5.63
C LYS A 57 -1.13 12.65 5.80
N LEU A 58 -2.25 12.08 6.24
CA LEU A 58 -2.43 10.63 6.34
C LEU A 58 -2.45 10.00 4.94
N PRO A 59 -1.85 8.81 4.78
CA PRO A 59 -1.92 8.07 3.52
C PRO A 59 -3.31 7.50 3.29
N ASP A 60 -3.71 7.36 2.02
CA ASP A 60 -4.99 6.75 1.64
C ASP A 60 -4.96 5.21 1.79
N LEU A 61 -3.77 4.61 1.75
CA LEU A 61 -3.56 3.16 1.89
C LEU A 61 -2.30 2.89 2.73
N ILE A 62 -2.41 1.97 3.70
CA ILE A 62 -1.28 1.46 4.46
C ILE A 62 -1.15 -0.04 4.22
N VAL A 63 0.03 -0.46 3.75
CA VAL A 63 0.39 -1.87 3.62
C VAL A 63 1.49 -2.17 4.62
N MET A 64 1.26 -3.15 5.49
CA MET A 64 2.25 -3.64 6.44
C MET A 64 2.84 -4.96 5.93
N ALA A 65 4.16 -5.06 5.97
CA ALA A 65 4.89 -6.27 5.64
C ALA A 65 5.99 -6.48 6.68
N MET A 66 6.12 -7.72 7.16
CA MET A 66 7.12 -8.08 8.15
C MET A 66 8.11 -9.07 7.53
N THR A 67 9.39 -8.87 7.83
CA THR A 67 10.47 -9.76 7.40
C THR A 67 11.51 -9.84 8.50
N ALA A 68 12.34 -10.88 8.48
CA ALA A 68 13.43 -10.99 9.44
C ALA A 68 14.51 -9.95 9.12
N ASP A 69 15.15 -9.41 10.15
CA ASP A 69 16.25 -8.45 9.99
C ASP A 69 17.37 -9.03 9.10
N THR A 70 17.67 -10.32 9.25
CA THR A 70 18.65 -11.03 8.41
C THR A 70 18.23 -11.14 6.95
N ASP A 71 16.93 -11.18 6.65
CA ASP A 71 16.42 -11.23 5.28
C ASP A 71 16.43 -9.83 4.65
N MET A 72 16.19 -8.78 5.45
CA MET A 72 16.32 -7.38 5.04
C MET A 72 17.77 -6.98 4.75
N ALA A 73 18.73 -7.43 5.57
CA ALA A 73 20.16 -7.20 5.36
C ALA A 73 20.71 -7.95 4.13
N GLY A 74 20.06 -9.04 3.73
CA GLY A 74 20.38 -9.81 2.53
C GLY A 74 21.48 -10.86 2.72
N GLY A 75 21.73 -11.62 1.65
CA GLY A 75 22.70 -12.71 1.62
C GLY A 75 22.39 -13.70 0.48
N TYR A 76 23.35 -14.55 0.13
CA TYR A 76 23.22 -15.45 -1.04
C TYR A 76 22.03 -16.42 -0.92
N GLN A 77 21.65 -16.81 0.30
CA GLN A 77 20.52 -17.70 0.60
C GLN A 77 19.37 -16.98 1.34
N ARG A 78 19.27 -15.65 1.21
CA ARG A 78 18.28 -14.82 1.93
C ARG A 78 17.39 -14.08 0.95
N ASN A 79 16.13 -13.85 1.34
CA ASN A 79 15.14 -13.19 0.47
C ASN A 79 14.35 -12.12 1.24
N PRO A 80 14.56 -10.82 0.95
CA PRO A 80 13.84 -9.73 1.62
C PRO A 80 12.33 -9.71 1.31
N PHE A 81 11.89 -10.41 0.26
CA PHE A 81 10.48 -10.51 -0.15
C PHE A 81 9.76 -11.72 0.45
N ASN A 82 10.44 -12.52 1.28
CA ASN A 82 9.80 -13.62 2.00
C ASN A 82 9.12 -13.09 3.28
N PHE A 83 7.97 -12.44 3.10
CA PHE A 83 7.21 -11.88 4.21
C PHE A 83 6.60 -12.98 5.08
N GLN A 84 6.77 -12.84 6.40
CA GLN A 84 6.29 -13.82 7.38
C GLN A 84 5.36 -13.14 8.38
N HIS A 85 4.43 -13.90 8.95
CA HIS A 85 3.46 -13.37 9.90
C HIS A 85 3.98 -13.30 11.34
N PHE A 86 5.10 -13.96 11.65
CA PHE A 86 5.75 -14.00 12.97
C PHE A 86 4.81 -14.26 14.17
N GLY A 87 3.71 -14.99 13.93
CA GLY A 87 2.72 -15.31 14.96
C GLY A 87 1.86 -14.13 15.45
N VAL A 88 1.84 -13.00 14.73
CA VAL A 88 0.97 -11.85 15.07
C VAL A 88 -0.48 -12.31 15.16
N ASN A 89 -1.15 -12.01 16.26
CA ASN A 89 -2.54 -12.43 16.51
C ASN A 89 -3.48 -11.26 16.80
N TYR A 90 -2.95 -10.03 16.79
CA TYR A 90 -3.70 -8.79 16.98
C TYR A 90 -3.02 -7.68 16.20
N LEU A 91 -3.78 -6.97 15.37
CA LEU A 91 -3.31 -5.78 14.64
C LEU A 91 -4.42 -4.73 14.55
N CYS A 92 -4.08 -3.49 14.87
CA CYS A 92 -4.97 -2.34 14.84
C CYS A 92 -4.17 -1.10 14.43
N LEU A 93 -4.73 -0.26 13.57
CA LEU A 93 -4.23 1.08 13.29
C LEU A 93 -5.11 2.09 14.03
N LYS A 94 -4.50 3.09 14.66
CA LYS A 94 -5.21 4.24 15.20
C LYS A 94 -4.89 5.48 14.35
N ALA A 95 -5.92 6.17 13.89
CA ALA A 95 -5.81 7.44 13.18
C ALA A 95 -6.69 8.47 13.87
N ASN A 96 -6.12 9.61 14.29
CA ASN A 96 -6.84 10.69 14.97
C ASN A 96 -7.68 10.24 16.20
N GLY A 97 -7.22 9.21 16.92
CA GLY A 97 -7.92 8.65 18.08
C GLY A 97 -8.98 7.60 17.73
N GLU A 98 -9.29 7.39 16.45
CA GLU A 98 -10.19 6.33 16.01
C GLU A 98 -9.44 5.09 15.55
N GLN A 99 -10.01 3.93 15.84
CA GLN A 99 -9.47 2.63 15.45
C GLN A 99 -9.94 2.24 14.04
N ILE A 100 -8.97 1.90 13.19
CA ILE A 100 -9.15 1.47 11.80
C ILE A 100 -8.42 0.14 11.60
N PRO A 101 -9.08 -0.92 11.11
CA PRO A 101 -10.53 -1.09 11.03
C PRO A 101 -11.20 -1.08 12.42
N ARG A 102 -12.50 -0.77 12.48
CA ARG A 102 -13.29 -0.68 13.73
C ARG A 102 -13.17 -1.93 14.62
N ILE A 103 -13.02 -3.10 14.00
CA ILE A 103 -12.70 -4.36 14.68
C ILE A 103 -11.27 -4.70 14.30
N ALA A 104 -10.37 -4.77 15.28
CA ALA A 104 -8.98 -5.19 15.07
C ALA A 104 -8.89 -6.50 14.29
N LEU A 105 -7.83 -6.65 13.51
CA LEU A 105 -7.51 -7.92 12.88
C LEU A 105 -6.97 -8.87 13.94
N GLN A 106 -7.57 -10.05 14.05
CA GLN A 106 -7.21 -11.06 15.03
C GLN A 106 -6.95 -12.42 14.34
N PRO A 107 -5.93 -12.51 13.46
CA PRO A 107 -5.66 -13.76 12.75
C PRO A 107 -5.15 -14.84 13.70
N ASN A 108 -5.59 -16.08 13.48
CA ASN A 108 -5.03 -17.26 14.13
C ASN A 108 -4.44 -18.21 13.08
N PHE A 109 -3.12 -18.22 12.98
CA PHE A 109 -2.40 -19.04 12.01
C PHE A 109 -2.36 -20.53 12.36
N ALA A 110 -2.54 -20.89 13.63
CA ALA A 110 -2.56 -22.29 14.06
C ALA A 110 -3.89 -22.97 13.66
N THR A 111 -5.01 -22.28 13.81
CA THR A 111 -6.34 -22.79 13.41
C THR A 111 -6.70 -22.44 11.97
N LYS A 112 -5.80 -21.76 11.25
CA LYS A 112 -6.02 -21.22 9.89
C LYS A 112 -7.15 -20.21 9.78
N ASP A 113 -7.46 -19.52 10.87
CA ASP A 113 -8.45 -18.45 10.91
C ASP A 113 -7.80 -17.09 10.64
N TYR A 114 -7.42 -16.85 9.38
CA TYR A 114 -6.85 -15.59 8.92
C TYR A 114 -7.47 -15.11 7.61
N ILE A 115 -8.51 -15.80 7.14
CA ILE A 115 -9.09 -15.58 5.80
C ILE A 115 -9.70 -14.18 5.67
N ARG A 116 -10.32 -13.66 6.73
CA ARG A 116 -10.84 -12.28 6.77
C ARG A 116 -9.73 -11.24 6.61
N ALA A 117 -8.60 -11.43 7.29
CA ALA A 117 -7.46 -10.53 7.17
C ALA A 117 -6.84 -10.61 5.77
N TYR A 118 -6.78 -11.81 5.18
CA TYR A 118 -6.30 -12.03 3.83
C TYR A 118 -7.18 -11.32 2.78
N PHE A 119 -8.50 -11.51 2.82
CA PHE A 119 -9.42 -10.81 1.91
C PHE A 119 -9.37 -9.29 2.10
N GLY A 120 -9.24 -8.79 3.34
CA GLY A 120 -9.08 -7.35 3.57
C GLY A 120 -7.86 -6.74 2.87
N VAL A 121 -6.76 -7.50 2.73
CA VAL A 121 -5.60 -7.09 1.93
C VAL A 121 -5.93 -7.06 0.44
N LEU A 122 -6.61 -8.09 -0.08
CA LEU A 122 -6.99 -8.15 -1.50
C LEU A 122 -7.96 -7.03 -1.89
N GLU A 123 -8.94 -6.75 -1.03
CA GLU A 123 -9.90 -5.65 -1.18
C GLU A 123 -9.15 -4.30 -1.18
N SER A 124 -8.24 -4.09 -0.22
CA SER A 124 -7.44 -2.85 -0.12
C SER A 124 -6.53 -2.61 -1.33
N LEU A 125 -6.10 -3.68 -2.00
CA LEU A 125 -5.30 -3.63 -3.22
C LEU A 125 -6.15 -3.54 -4.51
N GLY A 126 -7.47 -3.63 -4.40
CA GLY A 126 -8.39 -3.60 -5.54
C GLY A 126 -8.42 -4.89 -6.37
N PHE A 127 -7.92 -6.01 -5.83
CA PHE A 127 -7.99 -7.31 -6.50
C PHE A 127 -9.35 -7.99 -6.33
N ASP A 128 -10.02 -7.73 -5.20
CA ASP A 128 -11.37 -8.23 -4.93
C ASP A 128 -12.32 -7.04 -4.81
N ILE A 129 -12.83 -6.61 -5.95
CA ILE A 129 -14.02 -5.78 -6.04
C ILE A 129 -15.19 -6.76 -6.18
N GLY A 130 -16.02 -6.88 -5.14
CA GLY A 130 -17.27 -7.65 -5.22
C GLY A 130 -18.10 -7.27 -6.46
N PRO A 131 -19.12 -8.06 -6.83
CA PRO A 131 -19.90 -7.78 -8.03
C PRO A 131 -20.45 -6.34 -7.96
N ASN A 132 -20.04 -5.51 -8.92
CA ASN A 132 -20.56 -4.16 -9.12
C ASN A 132 -22.07 -4.16 -9.34
#